data_AF-G8ZMM9-F1
#
_entry.id   AF-G8ZMM9-F1
#
_cell.length_a   1.000
_cell.length_b   1.000
_cell.length_c   1.000
_cell.angle_alpha   90.00
_cell.angle_beta   90.00
_cell.angle_gamma   90.00
#
_symmetry.space_group_name_H-M   'P 1'
#
loop_
_entity.id
_entity.type
_entity.pdbx_description
1 polymer ?
#
loop_
_entity_poly.entity_id
_entity_poly.type
_entity_poly.pdbx_seq_one_letter_code
_entity_poly.pdbx_strand_id
1 'polypeptide(L)'
;MVSLLTRRLLREWKNLTRYSAHFADRRNVLFHLKPQDSNLHIWHLVLYDPTTSVELYLKLLIGSEEEPAIILKCLTPNELYPTNRNISLTHLNCLLIYRGLTPFLQHIWRHFFEKSAVEVSSEKSRLTIAWNRIICKNFKNLFPELLGTLAPGDYQLVKDHYRNTVNSQVESVTNTGRDKVEESCTTNNLIACDGELHNRGPVLKRRQDTSDSNDLEPSGKRFRR
;
A
#
# COMPACT_ATOMS: atom_id res chain seq x y z
N MET A 1 -15.29 -5.76 -18.66
CA MET A 1 -14.79 -4.85 -19.71
C MET A 1 -13.75 -3.94 -19.07
N VAL A 2 -12.58 -3.72 -19.69
CA VAL A 2 -11.55 -2.83 -19.12
C VAL A 2 -11.88 -1.38 -19.46
N SER A 3 -11.92 -0.50 -18.47
CA SER A 3 -12.25 0.92 -18.67
C SER A 3 -11.27 1.63 -19.61
N LEU A 4 -11.69 2.76 -20.19
CA LEU A 4 -10.82 3.58 -21.03
C LEU A 4 -9.62 4.09 -20.22
N LEU A 5 -9.87 4.52 -18.98
CA LEU A 5 -8.82 4.97 -18.06
C LEU A 5 -7.81 3.85 -17.79
N THR A 6 -8.25 2.65 -17.40
CA THR A 6 -7.35 1.54 -17.11
C THR A 6 -6.53 1.15 -18.34
N ARG A 7 -7.13 1.16 -19.54
CA ARG A 7 -6.40 0.92 -20.80
C ARG A 7 -5.30 1.96 -21.03
N ARG A 8 -5.61 3.24 -20.80
CA ARG A 8 -4.63 4.33 -20.90
C ARG A 8 -3.49 4.16 -19.90
N LEU A 9 -3.81 3.92 -18.62
CA LEU A 9 -2.80 3.74 -17.57
C LEU A 9 -1.87 2.56 -17.86
N LEU A 10 -2.42 1.42 -18.31
CA LEU A 10 -1.61 0.26 -18.70
C LEU A 10 -0.70 0.55 -19.89
N ARG A 11 -1.16 1.33 -20.87
CA ARG A 11 -0.32 1.76 -22.01
C ARG A 11 0.82 2.67 -21.54
N GLU A 12 0.53 3.65 -20.70
CA GLU A 12 1.55 4.55 -20.15
C GLU A 12 2.56 3.80 -19.27
N TRP A 13 2.10 2.85 -18.44
CA TRP A 13 2.96 1.96 -17.66
C TRP A 13 3.88 1.08 -18.54
N LYS A 14 3.35 0.49 -19.61
CA LYS A 14 4.17 -0.27 -20.57
C LYS A 14 5.24 0.59 -21.22
N ASN A 15 4.94 1.87 -21.48
CA ASN A 15 5.94 2.80 -22.00
C ASN A 15 7.00 3.10 -20.94
N LEU A 16 6.59 3.42 -19.71
CA LEU A 16 7.51 3.68 -18.58
C LEU A 16 8.49 2.53 -18.34
N THR A 17 7.99 1.29 -18.32
CA THR A 17 8.83 0.10 -18.12
C THR A 17 9.85 -0.11 -19.23
N ARG A 18 9.49 0.16 -20.49
CA ARG A 18 10.44 0.13 -21.62
C ARG A 18 11.53 1.17 -21.48
N TYR A 19 11.18 2.41 -21.13
CA TYR A 19 12.17 3.46 -20.92
C TYR A 19 13.10 3.14 -19.74
N SER A 20 12.57 2.62 -18.63
CA SER A 20 13.38 2.19 -17.48
C SER A 20 14.32 1.03 -17.79
N ALA A 21 13.97 0.13 -18.72
CA ALA A 21 14.84 -0.97 -19.12
C ALA A 21 16.06 -0.52 -19.94
N HIS A 22 15.97 0.63 -20.62
CA HIS A 22 17.09 1.19 -21.40
C HIS A 22 18.14 1.89 -20.54
N PHE A 23 17.78 2.37 -19.35
CA PHE A 23 18.73 2.94 -18.39
C PHE A 23 19.15 1.86 -17.39
N ALA A 24 20.17 1.09 -17.76
CA ALA A 24 20.79 0.09 -16.88
C ALA A 24 21.44 0.70 -15.61
N ASP A 25 21.60 2.02 -15.56
CA ASP A 25 22.10 2.73 -14.39
C ASP A 25 20.96 3.07 -13.44
N ARG A 26 20.79 2.24 -12.39
CA ARG A 26 19.76 2.37 -11.35
C ARG A 26 19.82 3.69 -10.58
N ARG A 27 20.89 4.47 -10.73
CA ARG A 27 21.18 5.67 -9.92
C ARG A 27 20.16 6.79 -10.09
N ASN A 28 19.38 6.81 -11.17
CA ASN A 28 18.43 7.89 -11.48
C ASN A 28 16.96 7.43 -11.52
N VAL A 29 16.66 6.20 -11.11
CA VAL A 29 15.28 5.71 -11.11
C VAL A 29 14.55 6.23 -9.87
N LEU A 30 13.60 7.14 -10.07
CA LEU A 30 12.82 7.73 -8.97
C LEU A 30 11.71 6.80 -8.46
N PHE A 31 11.21 5.90 -9.31
CA PHE A 31 10.12 5.00 -8.94
C PHE A 31 10.03 3.73 -9.78
N HIS A 32 9.49 2.67 -9.17
CA HIS A 32 9.05 1.44 -9.83
C HIS A 32 7.53 1.29 -9.67
N LEU A 33 6.85 0.92 -10.75
CA LEU A 33 5.40 0.75 -10.74
C LEU A 33 5.03 -0.60 -11.35
N LYS A 34 4.13 -1.35 -10.71
CA LYS A 34 3.51 -2.56 -11.27
C LYS A 34 2.02 -2.64 -10.90
N PRO A 35 1.10 -2.91 -11.84
CA PRO A 35 -0.28 -3.21 -11.51
C PRO A 35 -0.37 -4.56 -10.77
N GLN A 36 -1.41 -4.75 -9.95
CA GLN A 36 -1.71 -6.03 -9.33
C GLN A 36 -2.39 -6.97 -10.35
N ASP A 37 -1.89 -8.19 -10.47
CA ASP A 37 -2.38 -9.16 -11.47
C ASP A 37 -3.88 -9.47 -11.35
N SER A 38 -4.38 -9.58 -10.11
CA SER A 38 -5.78 -9.90 -9.84
C SER A 38 -6.72 -8.69 -9.88
N ASN A 39 -6.20 -7.47 -9.89
CA ASN A 39 -7.01 -6.25 -9.87
C ASN A 39 -6.25 -5.05 -10.46
N LEU A 40 -6.61 -4.66 -11.67
CA LEU A 40 -5.97 -3.57 -12.44
C LEU A 40 -6.24 -2.16 -11.89
N HIS A 41 -7.12 -2.01 -10.91
CA HIS A 41 -7.29 -0.75 -10.18
C HIS A 41 -6.22 -0.58 -9.10
N ILE A 42 -5.55 -1.65 -8.73
CA ILE A 42 -4.53 -1.64 -7.70
C ILE A 42 -3.16 -1.60 -8.35
N TRP A 43 -2.34 -0.66 -7.90
CA TRP A 43 -0.98 -0.44 -8.36
C TRP A 43 -0.04 -0.45 -7.18
N HIS A 44 1.08 -1.12 -7.36
CA HIS A 44 2.19 -1.18 -6.43
C HIS A 44 3.26 -0.22 -6.90
N LEU A 45 3.62 0.73 -6.05
CA LEU A 45 4.53 1.81 -6.35
C LEU A 45 5.67 1.79 -5.32
N VAL A 46 6.90 1.72 -5.78
CA VAL A 46 8.09 1.94 -4.96
C VAL A 46 8.67 3.28 -5.36
N LEU A 47 8.87 4.18 -4.41
CA LEU A 47 9.57 5.44 -4.61
C LEU A 47 10.95 5.36 -4.01
N TYR A 48 11.93 5.98 -4.67
CA TYR A 48 13.32 6.00 -4.22
C TYR A 48 13.84 7.44 -4.25
N ASP A 49 14.46 7.87 -3.15
CA ASP A 49 15.21 9.13 -3.13
C ASP A 49 16.69 8.85 -3.39
N PRO A 50 17.27 9.31 -4.51
CA PRO A 50 18.69 9.12 -4.80
C PRO A 50 19.62 9.81 -3.81
N THR A 51 19.15 10.80 -3.06
CA THR A 51 19.96 11.56 -2.10
C THR A 51 20.08 10.82 -0.77
N THR A 52 18.94 10.46 -0.19
CA THR A 52 18.89 9.82 1.15
C THR A 52 18.89 8.30 1.10
N SER A 53 18.76 7.70 -0.08
CA SER A 53 18.56 6.25 -0.27
C SER A 53 17.35 5.70 0.47
N VAL A 54 16.33 6.53 0.73
CA VAL A 54 15.06 6.09 1.33
C VAL A 54 14.22 5.37 0.27
N GLU A 55 13.63 4.24 0.64
CA GLU A 55 12.79 3.42 -0.24
C GLU A 55 11.38 3.26 0.33
N LEU A 56 10.39 3.91 -0.28
CA LEU A 56 9.00 3.85 0.16
C LEU A 56 8.17 2.94 -0.72
N TYR A 57 7.61 1.88 -0.14
CA TYR A 57 6.65 1.02 -0.79
C TYR A 57 5.21 1.46 -0.48
N LEU A 58 4.49 1.74 -1.55
CA LEU A 58 3.16 2.33 -1.56
C LEU A 58 2.20 1.45 -2.38
N LYS A 59 0.92 1.58 -2.06
CA LYS A 59 -0.18 1.00 -2.83
C LYS A 59 -1.12 2.13 -3.26
N LEU A 60 -1.41 2.18 -4.55
CA LEU A 60 -2.36 3.11 -5.15
C LEU A 60 -3.59 2.31 -5.60
N LEU A 61 -4.77 2.77 -5.20
CA LEU A 61 -6.04 2.35 -5.78
C LEU A 61 -6.55 3.49 -6.66
N ILE A 62 -6.76 3.21 -7.95
CA ILE A 62 -7.31 4.14 -8.93
C ILE A 62 -8.61 3.52 -9.46
N GLY A 63 -9.73 3.97 -8.91
CA GLY A 63 -11.08 3.53 -9.30
C GLY A 63 -11.85 4.65 -9.99
N SER A 64 -13.01 4.35 -10.58
CA SER A 64 -13.88 5.28 -11.34
C SER A 64 -13.31 5.71 -12.71
N GLU A 65 -14.19 5.92 -13.70
CA GLU A 65 -13.79 6.26 -15.08
C GLU A 65 -13.70 7.78 -15.32
N GLU A 66 -14.74 8.52 -14.96
CA GLU A 66 -14.88 9.94 -15.27
C GLU A 66 -14.18 10.83 -14.22
N GLU A 67 -14.35 10.47 -12.95
CA GLU A 67 -13.72 11.14 -11.81
C GLU A 67 -12.96 10.11 -10.98
N PRO A 68 -11.69 9.84 -11.31
CA PRO A 68 -10.91 8.81 -10.67
C PRO A 68 -10.78 9.05 -9.17
N ALA A 69 -11.31 8.14 -8.36
CA ALA A 69 -11.00 8.09 -6.95
C ALA A 69 -9.59 7.53 -6.79
N ILE A 70 -8.72 8.27 -6.12
CA ILE A 70 -7.32 7.90 -5.91
C ILE A 70 -7.09 7.73 -4.42
N ILE A 71 -6.78 6.51 -4.00
CA ILE A 71 -6.44 6.20 -2.61
C ILE A 71 -5.00 5.71 -2.55
N LEU A 72 -4.20 6.38 -1.74
CA LEU A 72 -2.84 5.98 -1.41
C LEU A 72 -2.84 5.21 -0.08
N LYS A 73 -2.01 4.18 0.02
CA LYS A 73 -1.70 3.48 1.26
C LYS A 73 -0.20 3.26 1.37
N CYS A 74 0.40 3.80 2.42
CA CYS A 74 1.82 3.62 2.70
C CYS A 74 2.04 2.26 3.37
N LEU A 75 2.89 1.42 2.80
CA LEU A 75 3.24 0.11 3.37
C LEU A 75 4.54 0.15 4.18
N THR A 76 5.37 1.16 3.92
CA THR A 76 6.61 1.45 4.64
C THR A 76 6.42 2.61 5.61
N PRO A 77 7.03 2.55 6.81
CA PRO A 77 7.15 3.68 7.72
C PRO A 77 7.75 4.90 7.01
N ASN A 78 7.12 6.06 7.23
CA ASN A 78 7.51 7.35 6.67
C ASN A 78 7.00 8.47 7.59
N GLU A 79 7.43 9.71 7.36
CA GLU A 79 7.10 10.85 8.22
C GLU A 79 5.79 11.55 7.83
N LEU A 80 5.34 11.40 6.60
CA LEU A 80 4.19 12.17 6.10
C LEU A 80 2.85 11.51 6.41
N TYR A 81 2.81 10.19 6.29
CA TYR A 81 1.57 9.46 6.36
C TYR A 81 1.66 8.20 7.23
N PRO A 82 0.61 7.92 8.02
CA PRO A 82 0.56 6.72 8.83
C PRO A 82 0.61 5.46 7.96
N THR A 83 1.40 4.49 8.41
CA THR A 83 1.54 3.20 7.72
C THR A 83 0.21 2.43 7.78
N ASN A 84 -0.13 1.77 6.68
CA ASN A 84 -1.32 0.97 6.49
C ASN A 84 -2.68 1.69 6.58
N ARG A 85 -2.70 3.02 6.56
CA ARG A 85 -3.94 3.83 6.46
C ARG A 85 -4.25 4.21 5.01
N ASN A 86 -5.54 4.39 4.72
CA ASN A 86 -6.00 4.92 3.45
C ASN A 86 -5.91 6.45 3.48
N ILE A 87 -5.37 7.02 2.42
CA ILE A 87 -5.09 8.45 2.26
C ILE A 87 -5.74 8.86 0.95
N SER A 88 -6.73 9.76 1.02
CA SER A 88 -7.40 10.24 -0.20
C SER A 88 -6.51 11.21 -0.96
N LEU A 89 -6.16 10.84 -2.20
CA LEU A 89 -5.49 11.69 -3.18
C LEU A 89 -6.42 12.05 -4.34
N THR A 90 -7.73 11.89 -4.18
CA THR A 90 -8.72 12.16 -5.24
C THR A 90 -8.65 13.60 -5.76
N HIS A 91 -8.20 14.56 -4.95
CA HIS A 91 -7.94 15.93 -5.39
C HIS A 91 -6.85 16.05 -6.49
N LEU A 92 -6.05 15.00 -6.69
CA LEU A 92 -5.04 14.90 -7.76
C LEU A 92 -5.58 14.21 -9.02
N ASN A 93 -6.86 13.89 -9.10
CA ASN A 93 -7.47 13.22 -10.26
C ASN A 93 -7.25 13.99 -11.58
N CYS A 94 -7.36 15.32 -11.56
CA CYS A 94 -7.09 16.20 -12.68
C CYS A 94 -5.66 16.05 -13.20
N LEU A 95 -4.68 15.89 -12.30
CA LEU A 95 -3.30 15.67 -12.70
C LEU A 95 -3.16 14.35 -13.48
N LEU A 96 -3.77 13.28 -12.99
CA LEU A 96 -3.77 11.98 -13.65
C LEU A 96 -4.50 12.03 -15.01
N ILE A 97 -5.67 12.66 -15.08
CA ILE A 97 -6.47 12.76 -16.32
C ILE A 97 -5.74 13.63 -17.35
N TYR A 98 -5.32 14.85 -16.99
CA TYR A 98 -4.84 15.81 -17.97
C TYR A 98 -3.34 15.68 -18.29
N ARG A 99 -2.53 15.26 -17.32
CA ARG A 99 -1.06 15.14 -17.50
C ARG A 99 -0.59 13.69 -17.63
N GLY A 100 -1.40 12.72 -17.23
CA GLY A 100 -1.06 11.30 -17.31
C GLY A 100 -0.34 10.77 -16.08
N LEU A 101 0.07 9.51 -16.18
CA LEU A 101 0.63 8.72 -15.09
C LEU A 101 2.02 9.20 -14.67
N THR A 102 2.91 9.52 -15.62
CA THR A 102 4.28 9.94 -15.28
C THR A 102 4.32 11.23 -14.46
N PRO A 103 3.65 12.33 -14.87
CA PRO A 103 3.67 13.56 -14.08
C PRO A 103 2.95 13.40 -12.74
N PHE A 104 1.92 12.55 -12.68
CA PHE A 104 1.24 12.19 -11.44
C PHE A 104 2.19 11.48 -10.46
N LEU A 105 2.96 10.47 -10.91
CA LEU A 105 3.94 9.78 -10.08
C LEU A 105 5.08 10.70 -9.64
N GLN A 106 5.56 11.59 -10.52
CA GLN A 106 6.55 12.60 -10.17
C GLN A 106 6.04 13.56 -9.10
N HIS A 107 4.76 13.95 -9.17
CA HIS A 107 4.16 14.79 -8.14
C HIS A 107 4.08 14.08 -6.79
N ILE A 108 3.67 12.81 -6.76
CA ILE A 108 3.72 11.99 -5.53
C ILE A 108 5.16 11.91 -5.01
N TRP A 109 6.14 11.64 -5.87
CA TRP A 109 7.54 11.57 -5.48
C TRP A 109 8.02 12.87 -4.82
N ARG A 110 7.74 14.02 -5.44
CA ARG A 110 8.07 15.34 -4.88
C ARG A 110 7.40 15.57 -3.54
N HIS A 111 6.15 15.17 -3.42
CA HIS A 111 5.42 15.30 -2.16
C HIS A 111 6.14 14.59 -0.99
N PHE A 112 6.77 13.43 -1.24
CA PHE A 112 7.56 12.72 -0.23
C PHE A 112 8.97 13.27 0.00
N PHE A 113 9.64 13.77 -1.04
CA PHE A 113 11.09 14.01 -0.98
C PHE A 113 11.54 15.46 -1.25
N GLU A 114 10.72 16.31 -1.86
CA GLU A 114 11.11 17.69 -2.21
C GLU A 114 11.40 18.56 -0.98
N LYS A 115 10.73 18.28 0.15
CA LYS A 115 10.95 18.97 1.42
C LYS A 115 11.93 18.26 2.35
N SER A 116 12.39 17.07 1.98
CA SER A 116 13.25 16.22 2.83
C SER A 116 14.73 16.58 2.71
N ALA A 117 15.05 17.87 2.66
CA ALA A 117 16.44 18.37 2.69
C ALA A 117 17.13 18.12 4.05
N VAL A 118 16.42 17.53 5.01
CA VAL A 118 16.96 17.13 6.31
C VAL A 118 17.79 15.87 6.13
N GLU A 119 18.99 15.83 6.71
CA GLU A 119 19.85 14.65 6.75
C GLU A 119 19.06 13.45 7.32
N VAL A 120 18.59 12.57 6.44
CA VAL A 120 17.97 11.32 6.85
C VAL A 120 19.07 10.44 7.42
N SER A 121 18.90 9.98 8.65
CA SER A 121 19.85 9.07 9.26
C SER A 121 20.02 7.81 8.41
N SER A 122 21.27 7.32 8.31
CA SER A 122 21.56 6.06 7.60
C SER A 122 20.69 4.90 8.12
N GLU A 123 20.39 4.91 9.42
CA GLU A 123 19.50 3.93 10.06
C GLU A 123 18.07 3.99 9.51
N LYS A 124 17.51 5.18 9.26
CA LYS A 124 16.16 5.33 8.70
C LYS A 124 16.11 4.85 7.25
N SER A 125 17.11 5.18 6.42
CA SER A 125 17.21 4.61 5.06
C SER A 125 17.26 3.08 5.12
N ARG A 126 18.16 2.52 5.94
CA ARG A 126 18.28 1.06 6.15
C ARG A 126 16.98 0.43 6.63
N LEU A 127 16.27 1.07 7.56
CA LEU A 127 14.98 0.61 8.06
C LEU A 127 13.96 0.50 6.92
N THR A 128 13.80 1.54 6.10
CA THR A 128 12.81 1.53 5.01
C THR A 128 13.07 0.41 4.00
N ILE A 129 14.35 0.21 3.66
CA ILE A 129 14.83 -0.88 2.80
C ILE A 129 14.52 -2.25 3.45
N ALA A 130 14.97 -2.46 4.68
CA ALA A 130 14.77 -3.72 5.40
C ALA A 130 13.28 -4.04 5.60
N TRP A 131 12.46 -3.03 5.90
CA TRP A 131 11.03 -3.16 6.10
C TRP A 131 10.33 -3.74 4.86
N ASN A 132 10.63 -3.21 3.67
CA ASN A 132 10.04 -3.69 2.42
C ASN A 132 10.39 -5.16 2.15
N ARG A 133 11.61 -5.56 2.50
CA ARG A 133 12.14 -6.91 2.26
C ARG A 133 11.67 -7.92 3.32
N ILE A 134 11.39 -7.49 4.54
CA ILE A 134 11.05 -8.36 5.68
C ILE A 134 9.54 -8.40 5.93
N ILE A 135 8.88 -7.24 5.99
CA ILE A 135 7.47 -7.10 6.41
C ILE A 135 6.51 -7.19 5.23
N CYS A 136 6.84 -6.53 4.12
CA CYS A 136 5.93 -6.43 2.97
C CYS A 136 5.94 -7.71 2.11
N LYS A 137 5.12 -8.70 2.44
CA LYS A 137 5.08 -10.03 1.77
C LYS A 137 5.03 -9.97 0.24
N ASN A 138 4.23 -9.07 -0.32
CA ASN A 138 4.05 -8.96 -1.78
C ASN A 138 5.25 -8.30 -2.49
N PHE A 139 6.11 -7.60 -1.76
CA PHE A 139 7.24 -6.87 -2.32
C PHE A 139 8.18 -7.80 -3.08
N LYS A 140 8.49 -8.99 -2.52
CA LYS A 140 9.40 -9.95 -3.13
C LYS A 140 8.91 -10.49 -4.47
N ASN A 141 7.61 -10.75 -4.57
CA ASN A 141 7.00 -11.30 -5.78
C ASN A 141 6.87 -10.21 -6.85
N LEU A 142 6.54 -8.98 -6.44
CA LEU A 142 6.32 -7.89 -7.37
C LEU A 142 7.63 -7.25 -7.83
N PHE A 143 8.62 -7.07 -6.96
CA PHE A 143 9.87 -6.37 -7.27
C PHE A 143 11.10 -7.22 -6.92
N PRO A 144 11.26 -8.42 -7.51
CA PRO A 144 12.42 -9.27 -7.27
C PRO A 144 13.75 -8.56 -7.58
N GLU A 145 13.75 -7.65 -8.56
CA GLU A 145 14.90 -6.83 -8.96
C GLU A 145 15.42 -5.89 -7.86
N LEU A 146 14.57 -5.59 -6.86
CA LEU A 146 14.88 -4.69 -5.74
C LEU A 146 15.29 -5.43 -4.46
N LEU A 147 15.23 -6.76 -4.42
CA LEU A 147 15.45 -7.50 -3.16
C LEU A 147 16.82 -7.23 -2.53
N GLY A 148 17.88 -7.18 -3.35
CA GLY A 148 19.24 -6.96 -2.87
C GLY A 148 19.63 -7.95 -1.77
N THR A 149 20.59 -7.55 -0.93
CA THR A 149 21.06 -8.31 0.23
C THR A 149 20.75 -7.56 1.52
N LEU A 150 20.23 -8.27 2.52
CA LEU A 150 20.05 -7.74 3.87
C LEU A 150 21.37 -7.76 4.63
N ALA A 151 21.66 -6.69 5.36
CA ALA A 151 22.83 -6.59 6.21
C ALA A 151 22.57 -7.26 7.58
N PRO A 152 23.64 -7.71 8.27
CA PRO A 152 23.53 -8.12 9.67
C PRO A 152 22.88 -7.01 10.52
N GLY A 153 21.92 -7.40 11.36
CA GLY A 153 21.18 -6.47 12.23
C GLY A 153 19.88 -5.89 11.64
N ASP A 154 19.63 -6.00 10.33
CA ASP A 154 18.42 -5.43 9.71
C ASP A 154 17.11 -6.03 10.27
N TYR A 155 17.11 -7.33 10.58
CA TYR A 155 15.97 -7.99 11.25
C TYR A 155 15.69 -7.43 12.64
N GLN A 156 16.75 -7.11 13.39
CA GLN A 156 16.64 -6.56 14.74
C GLN A 156 16.13 -5.12 14.67
N LEU A 157 16.68 -4.31 13.75
CA LEU A 157 16.22 -2.96 13.46
C LEU A 157 14.72 -2.89 13.16
N VAL A 158 14.23 -3.75 12.25
CA VAL A 158 12.81 -3.82 11.91
C VAL A 158 11.95 -4.26 13.10
N LYS A 159 12.43 -5.24 13.88
CA LYS A 159 11.73 -5.74 15.07
C LYS A 159 11.60 -4.68 16.16
N ASP A 160 12.65 -3.90 16.39
CA ASP A 160 12.66 -2.84 17.40
C ASP A 160 11.73 -1.70 16.98
N HIS A 161 11.78 -1.28 15.72
CA HIS A 161 10.84 -0.28 15.20
C HIS A 161 9.38 -0.75 15.28
N TYR A 162 9.11 -2.01 14.92
CA TYR A 162 7.77 -2.57 14.99
C TYR A 162 7.23 -2.58 16.43
N ARG A 163 8.05 -2.98 17.41
CA ARG A 163 7.69 -2.97 18.84
C ARG A 163 7.40 -1.56 19.35
N ASN A 164 8.25 -0.60 19.02
CA ASN A 164 8.07 0.79 19.44
C ASN A 164 6.75 1.37 18.89
N THR A 165 6.42 1.06 17.63
CA THR A 165 5.17 1.51 17.01
C THR A 165 3.94 0.95 17.72
N VAL A 166 3.97 -0.33 18.11
CA VAL A 166 2.87 -0.97 18.85
C VAL A 166 2.72 -0.36 20.25
N ASN A 167 3.82 -0.17 20.96
CA ASN A 167 3.79 0.37 22.32
C ASN A 167 3.27 1.82 22.36
N SER A 168 3.69 2.68 21.42
CA SER A 168 3.20 4.06 21.33
C SER A 168 1.70 4.16 21.02
N GLN A 169 1.11 3.17 20.33
CA GLN A 169 -0.34 3.14 20.10
C GLN A 169 -1.11 2.76 21.37
N VAL A 170 -0.56 1.91 22.23
CA VAL A 170 -1.22 1.48 23.48
C VAL A 170 -1.29 2.64 24.49
N GLU A 171 -0.24 3.46 24.58
CA GLU A 171 -0.20 4.61 25.50
C GLU A 171 -1.17 5.75 25.12
N SER A 172 -1.48 5.89 23.82
CA SER A 172 -2.45 6.90 23.35
C SER A 172 -3.91 6.58 23.70
N VAL A 173 -4.25 5.31 23.97
CA VAL A 173 -5.62 4.86 24.30
C VAL A 173 -5.92 5.04 25.80
N THR A 174 -4.90 5.11 26.65
CA THR A 174 -5.09 5.23 28.11
C THR A 174 -5.23 6.68 28.61
N ASN A 175 -5.00 7.69 27.77
CA ASN A 175 -4.98 9.10 28.18
C ASN A 175 -6.12 9.98 27.62
N THR A 176 -7.13 9.43 26.94
CA THR A 176 -8.31 10.22 26.53
C THR A 176 -9.35 10.28 27.65
N GLY A 177 -9.06 11.10 28.65
CA GLY A 177 -9.98 11.46 29.72
C GLY A 177 -9.69 12.86 30.23
N ARG A 178 -10.39 13.85 29.63
CA ARG A 178 -10.36 15.30 29.92
C ARG A 178 -9.17 16.05 29.32
N ASP A 179 -9.41 16.81 28.25
CA ASP A 179 -9.27 18.26 28.34
C ASP A 179 -9.88 19.01 27.15
N LYS A 180 -10.14 20.28 27.41
CA LYS A 180 -11.11 21.18 26.79
C LYS A 180 -10.78 21.56 25.35
N VAL A 181 -11.85 21.75 24.58
CA VAL A 181 -11.88 22.36 23.25
C VAL A 181 -11.56 23.85 23.36
N GLU A 182 -10.47 24.28 22.73
CA GLU A 182 -10.33 25.64 22.21
C GLU A 182 -10.03 25.55 20.70
N GLU A 183 -11.00 26.00 19.91
CA GLU A 183 -10.90 26.17 18.47
C GLU A 183 -9.99 27.36 18.15
N SER A 184 -8.94 27.10 17.36
CA SER A 184 -8.25 28.13 16.59
C SER A 184 -8.08 27.62 15.15
N CYS A 185 -8.83 28.24 14.26
CA CYS A 185 -8.86 27.95 12.84
C CYS A 185 -7.56 28.42 12.18
N THR A 186 -6.73 27.49 11.73
CA THR A 186 -5.75 27.74 10.67
C THR A 186 -5.87 26.64 9.61
N THR A 187 -6.19 27.07 8.40
CA THR A 187 -6.30 26.26 7.19
C THR A 187 -5.02 25.45 6.95
N ASN A 188 -5.04 24.18 7.28
CA ASN A 188 -4.04 23.21 6.85
C ASN A 188 -4.74 22.08 6.10
N ASN A 189 -4.18 21.69 4.97
CA ASN A 189 -4.61 20.60 4.10
C ASN A 189 -4.82 19.31 4.90
N LEU A 190 -5.99 19.16 5.48
CA LEU A 190 -6.38 17.99 6.27
C LEU A 190 -6.72 16.89 5.27
N ILE A 191 -5.72 16.11 4.89
CA ILE A 191 -5.95 14.88 4.15
C ILE A 191 -6.65 13.94 5.13
N ALA A 192 -7.96 13.74 4.90
CA ALA A 192 -8.77 12.86 5.71
C ALA A 192 -8.20 11.42 5.64
N CYS A 193 -7.56 11.01 6.73
CA CYS A 193 -7.30 9.61 7.00
C CYS A 193 -8.56 9.09 7.67
N ASP A 194 -9.28 8.17 7.04
CA ASP A 194 -10.48 7.60 7.65
C ASP A 194 -10.14 7.03 9.03
N GLY A 195 -10.72 7.65 10.07
CA GLY A 195 -10.59 7.22 11.45
C GLY A 195 -11.24 5.86 11.64
N GLU A 196 -10.54 4.93 12.28
CA GLU A 196 -11.07 3.62 12.62
C GLU A 196 -12.18 3.75 13.68
N LEU A 197 -13.44 3.59 13.26
CA LEU A 197 -14.45 3.04 14.15
C LEU A 197 -14.16 1.54 14.31
N HIS A 198 -13.60 1.20 15.47
CA HIS A 198 -13.61 -0.16 15.99
C HIS A 198 -15.05 -0.66 16.08
N ASN A 199 -15.46 -1.56 15.18
CA ASN A 199 -16.60 -2.43 15.39
C ASN A 199 -16.19 -3.88 15.13
N ARG A 200 -15.66 -4.52 16.17
CA ARG A 200 -15.67 -5.98 16.29
C ARG A 200 -17.08 -6.40 16.69
N GLY A 201 -17.93 -6.65 15.70
CA GLY A 201 -19.16 -7.44 15.88
C GLY A 201 -18.89 -8.91 15.55
N PRO A 202 -19.42 -9.87 16.32
CA PRO A 202 -19.12 -11.28 16.14
C PRO A 202 -19.81 -11.86 14.89
N VAL A 203 -19.04 -12.65 14.14
CA VAL A 203 -19.49 -13.45 13.01
C VAL A 203 -20.53 -14.47 13.48
N LEU A 204 -21.78 -14.30 13.04
CA LEU A 204 -22.81 -15.33 13.16
C LEU A 204 -22.42 -16.53 12.29
N LYS A 205 -21.95 -17.59 12.94
CA LYS A 205 -21.84 -18.95 12.37
C LYS A 205 -23.23 -19.40 11.92
N ARG A 206 -23.40 -19.60 10.60
CA ARG A 206 -24.54 -20.32 10.04
C ARG A 206 -24.45 -21.76 10.54
N ARG A 207 -25.39 -22.16 11.41
CA ARG A 207 -25.59 -23.57 11.79
C ARG A 207 -26.08 -24.34 10.57
N GLN A 208 -25.45 -25.47 10.35
CA GLN A 208 -25.81 -26.49 9.38
C GLN A 208 -26.78 -27.43 10.11
N ASP A 209 -28.04 -27.45 9.69
CA ASP A 209 -29.03 -28.37 10.24
C ASP A 209 -28.73 -29.78 9.72
N THR A 210 -28.46 -30.69 10.66
CA THR A 210 -28.47 -32.14 10.46
C THR A 210 -29.57 -32.70 11.35
N SER A 211 -30.58 -33.30 10.75
CA SER A 211 -31.38 -34.35 11.40
C SER A 211 -31.87 -35.32 10.34
N ASP A 212 -31.27 -36.50 10.37
CA ASP A 212 -31.64 -37.71 9.65
C ASP A 212 -33.02 -38.23 10.08
N SER A 213 -33.69 -38.92 9.16
CA SER A 213 -34.43 -40.14 9.52
C SER A 213 -34.57 -41.04 8.28
N ASN A 214 -34.11 -42.27 8.47
CA ASN A 214 -34.05 -43.42 7.57
C ASN A 214 -35.43 -43.92 7.12
N ASP A 215 -35.48 -44.66 6.00
CA ASP A 215 -36.03 -46.03 5.96
C ASP A 215 -35.72 -46.79 4.65
N LEU A 216 -34.89 -47.85 4.82
CA LEU A 216 -35.03 -49.24 4.36
C LEU A 216 -35.29 -49.60 2.86
N GLU A 217 -34.19 -49.98 2.16
CA GLU A 217 -33.85 -51.27 1.51
C GLU A 217 -34.89 -52.14 0.69
N PRO A 218 -34.48 -53.16 -0.11
CA PRO A 218 -33.42 -53.24 -1.14
C PRO A 218 -33.84 -54.13 -2.37
N SER A 219 -32.86 -54.57 -3.18
CA SER A 219 -32.88 -55.54 -4.30
C SER A 219 -33.00 -54.92 -5.70
N GLY A 220 -32.23 -55.29 -6.72
CA GLY A 220 -31.23 -56.33 -6.94
C GLY A 220 -31.10 -56.58 -8.44
N LYS A 221 -29.98 -57.21 -8.86
CA LYS A 221 -29.65 -57.75 -10.21
C LYS A 221 -29.11 -56.75 -11.24
N ARG A 222 -28.20 -57.11 -12.14
CA ARG A 222 -27.11 -58.10 -12.25
C ARG A 222 -26.41 -57.74 -13.57
N PHE A 223 -25.12 -58.00 -13.61
CA PHE A 223 -24.21 -57.92 -14.74
C PHE A 223 -24.75 -58.42 -16.10
N ARG A 224 -24.28 -57.79 -17.19
CA ARG A 224 -23.94 -58.47 -18.45
C ARG A 224 -22.45 -58.26 -18.73
N ARG A 225 -21.62 -59.26 -18.44
CA ARG A 225 -21.13 -60.24 -19.42
C ARG A 225 -20.94 -61.56 -18.68
#